data_AF-A0A7J6T254-F1
#
_entry.id   AF-A0A7J6T254-F1
#
_cell.length_a   1.000
_cell.length_b   1.000
_cell.length_c   1.000
_cell.angle_alpha   90.00
_cell.angle_beta   90.00
_cell.angle_gamma   90.00
#
_symmetry.space_group_name_H-M   'P 1'
#
loop_
_entity.id
_entity.type
_entity.pdbx_description
1 polymer ?
#
loop_
_entity_poly.entity_id
_entity_poly.type
_entity_poly.pdbx_seq_one_letter_code
_entity_poly.pdbx_strand_id
1 'polypeptide(L)'
;MVCLPCCSRSSYHPEGEDSSTSARAMKVSIGDIITSVAFLEGPSSGRQLLLADVDGCLSALGSRPWPSAWSEDWHCRAHQGGINEVAPLEYGHFLTCSVDKTAAVWSTTTGGREPVERAAYG
;
A
#
# COMPACT_ATOMS: atom_id res chain seq x y z
N MET A 1 -9.01 -0.49 -13.85
CA MET A 1 -8.91 -1.21 -12.56
C MET A 1 -8.79 -2.69 -12.87
N VAL A 2 -7.58 -3.25 -12.85
CA VAL A 2 -7.39 -4.72 -12.93
C VAL A 2 -6.35 -5.09 -11.90
N CYS A 3 -6.80 -5.31 -10.67
CA CYS A 3 -6.03 -5.97 -9.64
C CYS A 3 -6.99 -6.97 -8.99
N LEU A 4 -6.54 -8.21 -8.81
CA LEU A 4 -7.41 -9.27 -8.29
C LEU A 4 -7.73 -8.97 -6.81
N PRO A 5 -9.00 -9.10 -6.39
CA PRO A 5 -9.35 -8.93 -4.99
C PRO A 5 -8.59 -9.96 -4.15
N CYS A 6 -7.93 -9.50 -3.10
CA CYS A 6 -7.33 -10.38 -2.11
C CYS A 6 -8.35 -10.67 -1.00
N CYS A 7 -8.36 -11.90 -0.49
CA CYS A 7 -9.38 -12.38 0.45
C CYS A 7 -9.17 -11.88 1.90
N SER A 8 -8.00 -11.30 2.19
CA SER A 8 -7.61 -10.85 3.52
C SER A 8 -8.25 -9.49 3.83
N ARG A 9 -9.17 -9.43 4.80
CA ARG A 9 -9.76 -8.15 5.22
C ARG A 9 -8.81 -7.40 6.14
N SER A 10 -8.61 -6.14 5.86
CA SER A 10 -7.94 -5.16 6.70
C SER A 10 -8.94 -4.48 7.64
N SER A 11 -8.49 -4.10 8.83
CA SER A 11 -9.29 -3.36 9.82
C SER A 11 -8.48 -2.21 10.42
N TYR A 12 -9.15 -1.08 10.62
CA TYR A 12 -8.53 0.19 10.97
C TYR A 12 -9.17 0.76 12.22
N HIS A 13 -8.36 1.03 13.24
CA HIS A 13 -8.83 1.57 14.50
C HIS A 13 -8.03 2.82 14.84
N PRO A 14 -8.64 4.03 14.84
CA PRO A 14 -8.02 5.19 15.43
C PRO A 14 -7.93 4.96 16.94
N GLU A 15 -6.73 5.00 17.51
CA GLU A 15 -6.56 5.04 18.96
C GLU A 15 -6.70 6.50 19.43
N GLY A 16 -7.28 6.69 20.62
CA GLY A 16 -7.78 7.98 21.10
C GLY A 16 -6.71 9.08 21.27
N GLU A 17 -7.16 10.29 21.56
CA GLU A 17 -6.26 11.41 21.90
C GLU A 17 -5.61 11.16 23.27
N ASP A 18 -4.30 10.97 23.28
CA ASP A 18 -3.51 11.01 24.51
C ASP A 18 -3.34 12.47 24.94
N SER A 19 -3.97 12.87 26.04
CA SER A 19 -4.01 14.25 26.56
C SER A 19 -2.65 14.87 26.86
N SER A 20 -1.57 14.09 26.81
CA SER A 20 -0.20 14.52 27.12
C SER A 20 0.67 14.77 25.89
N THR A 21 0.22 14.40 24.69
CA THR A 21 1.02 14.52 23.46
C THR A 21 0.09 14.83 22.31
N SER A 22 0.30 15.95 21.61
CA SER A 22 -0.36 16.23 20.33
C SER A 22 -0.01 15.21 19.21
N ALA A 23 0.67 14.12 19.56
CA ALA A 23 0.99 13.01 18.68
C ALA A 23 -0.20 12.05 18.68
N ARG A 24 -0.85 11.93 17.52
CA ARG A 24 -1.97 11.02 17.30
C ARG A 24 -1.44 9.68 16.80
N ALA A 25 -1.69 8.60 17.53
CA ALA A 25 -1.32 7.25 17.13
C ALA A 25 -2.48 6.62 16.34
N MET A 26 -2.14 5.93 15.24
CA MET A 26 -3.09 5.10 14.51
C MET A 26 -2.58 3.66 14.50
N LYS A 27 -3.47 2.73 14.84
CA LYS A 27 -3.21 1.30 14.69
C LYS A 27 -3.88 0.79 13.42
N VAL A 28 -3.07 0.25 12.54
CA VAL A 28 -3.53 -0.44 11.34
C VAL A 28 -3.27 -1.93 11.49
N SER A 29 -4.29 -2.75 11.24
CA SER A 29 -4.17 -4.21 11.23
C SER A 29 -4.57 -4.73 9.87
N ILE A 30 -3.67 -5.47 9.22
CA ILE A 30 -4.02 -6.34 8.11
C ILE A 30 -4.22 -7.73 8.71
N GLY A 31 -5.12 -8.53 8.14
CA GLY A 31 -5.39 -9.89 8.62
C GLY A 31 -4.20 -10.85 8.56
N ASP A 32 -3.01 -10.36 8.18
CA ASP A 32 -1.79 -11.13 8.01
C ASP A 32 -0.54 -10.33 8.43
N ILE A 33 0.63 -10.99 8.36
CA ILE A 33 1.92 -10.42 8.72
C ILE A 33 2.29 -9.31 7.74
N ILE A 34 2.38 -8.09 8.27
CA ILE A 34 2.91 -6.94 7.54
C ILE A 34 4.42 -7.12 7.39
N THR A 35 4.88 -7.23 6.15
CA THR A 35 6.29 -7.42 5.81
C THR A 35 6.98 -6.11 5.49
N SER A 36 6.25 -5.14 4.93
CA SER A 36 6.78 -3.84 4.55
C SER A 36 5.74 -2.74 4.65
N VAL A 37 6.21 -1.55 5.00
CA VAL A 37 5.41 -0.33 5.12
C VAL A 37 6.11 0.81 4.40
N ALA A 38 5.38 1.58 3.60
CA ALA A 38 5.92 2.74 2.92
C ALA A 38 4.95 3.91 2.95
N PHE A 39 5.47 5.13 3.01
CA PHE A 39 4.68 6.33 2.80
C PHE A 39 4.86 6.82 1.36
N LEU A 40 3.76 7.18 0.73
CA LEU A 40 3.75 7.87 -0.55
C LEU A 40 3.05 9.21 -0.40
N GLU A 41 3.63 10.22 -1.02
CA GLU A 41 2.91 11.47 -1.25
C GLU A 41 2.24 11.35 -2.61
N GLY A 42 0.91 11.26 -2.60
CA GLY A 42 0.13 11.23 -3.83
C GLY A 42 0.10 12.61 -4.47
N PRO A 43 0.13 12.71 -5.82
CA PRO A 43 0.09 13.99 -6.52
C PRO A 43 -1.22 14.78 -6.33
N SER A 44 -2.31 14.16 -5.86
CA SER A 44 -3.64 14.80 -5.74
C SER A 44 -4.48 14.41 -4.52
N SER A 45 -4.12 13.35 -3.79
CA SER A 45 -4.96 12.75 -2.73
C SER A 45 -4.35 12.83 -1.31
N GLY A 46 -3.23 13.54 -1.14
CA GLY A 46 -2.54 13.64 0.15
C GLY A 46 -1.64 12.45 0.43
N ARG A 47 -1.32 12.23 1.71
CA ARG A 47 -0.37 11.20 2.14
C ARG A 47 -1.07 9.84 2.15
N GLN A 48 -0.48 8.88 1.44
CA GLN A 48 -0.92 7.49 1.44
C GLN A 48 0.06 6.62 2.21
N LEU A 49 -0.47 5.64 2.93
CA LEU A 49 0.29 4.58 3.59
C LEU A 49 0.09 3.30 2.78
N LEU A 50 1.19 2.72 2.31
CA LEU A 50 1.21 1.40 1.68
C LEU A 50 1.62 0.35 2.69
N LEU A 51 0.94 -0.77 2.64
CA LEU A 51 1.18 -1.93 3.48
C LEU A 51 1.21 -3.17 2.62
N ALA A 52 2.27 -3.94 2.76
CA ALA A 52 2.48 -5.21 2.08
C ALA A 52 2.50 -6.35 3.09
N ASP A 53 2.01 -7.51 2.67
CA ASP A 53 1.96 -8.70 3.50
C ASP A 53 2.70 -9.91 2.91
N VAL A 54 2.81 -10.94 3.77
CA VAL A 54 3.41 -12.25 3.47
C VAL A 54 2.61 -13.06 2.44
N ASP A 55 1.39 -12.65 2.16
CA ASP A 55 0.44 -13.30 1.28
C ASP A 55 0.46 -12.70 -0.14
N GLY A 56 1.32 -11.71 -0.37
CA GLY A 56 1.46 -11.05 -1.66
C GLY A 56 0.39 -9.97 -1.91
N CYS A 57 -0.32 -9.55 -0.87
CA CYS A 57 -1.33 -8.52 -0.95
C CYS A 57 -0.79 -7.15 -0.55
N LEU A 58 -1.35 -6.13 -1.18
CA LEU A 58 -0.98 -4.74 -1.02
C LEU A 58 -2.24 -3.92 -0.71
N SER A 59 -2.22 -3.21 0.41
CA SER A 59 -3.24 -2.24 0.81
C SER A 59 -2.69 -0.82 0.73
N ALA A 60 -3.51 0.11 0.26
CA ALA A 60 -3.24 1.54 0.38
C ALA A 60 -4.30 2.25 1.21
N LEU A 61 -3.84 3.15 2.05
CA LEU A 61 -4.65 3.93 2.97
C LEU A 61 -4.45 5.41 2.70
N GLY A 62 -5.51 6.10 2.34
CA GLY A 62 -5.51 7.54 2.16
C GLY A 62 -5.84 8.26 3.47
N SER A 63 -5.14 9.37 3.74
CA SER A 63 -5.51 10.29 4.82
C SER A 63 -6.86 10.96 4.51
N ARG A 64 -7.79 10.95 5.46
CA ARG A 64 -9.11 11.62 5.33
C ARG A 64 -9.39 12.54 6.52
N PRO A 65 -10.29 13.53 6.35
CA PRO A 65 -10.75 14.34 7.47
C PRO A 65 -11.35 13.46 8.58
N TRP A 66 -11.16 13.87 9.83
CA TRP A 66 -11.80 13.25 10.98
C TRP A 66 -13.34 13.28 10.82
N PRO A 67 -14.10 12.26 11.25
CA PRO A 67 -13.73 11.09 12.07
C PRO A 67 -13.14 9.91 11.32
N SER A 68 -13.07 9.98 9.99
CA SER A 68 -12.64 8.86 9.15
C SER A 68 -11.13 8.62 9.16
N ALA A 69 -10.33 9.62 9.55
CA ALA A 69 -8.87 9.65 9.74
C ALA A 69 -8.03 9.02 8.61
N TRP A 70 -8.19 7.73 8.34
CA TRP A 70 -7.61 6.99 7.23
C TRP A 70 -8.58 5.91 6.76
N SER A 71 -8.72 5.71 5.46
CA SER A 71 -9.55 4.64 4.89
C SER A 71 -8.80 3.87 3.82
N GLU A 72 -9.13 2.59 3.67
CA GLU A 72 -8.61 1.81 2.55
C GLU A 72 -9.11 2.41 1.23
N ASP A 73 -8.17 2.85 0.40
CA ASP A 73 -8.45 3.31 -0.95
C ASP A 73 -8.53 2.11 -1.91
N TRP A 74 -7.67 1.11 -1.69
CA TRP A 74 -7.67 -0.15 -2.43
C TRP A 74 -6.91 -1.25 -1.68
N HIS A 75 -7.30 -2.50 -1.96
CA HIS A 75 -6.64 -3.73 -1.52
C HIS A 75 -6.62 -4.75 -2.64
N CYS A 76 -5.46 -5.32 -2.92
CA CYS A 76 -5.29 -6.23 -4.05
C CYS A 76 -4.20 -7.26 -3.84
N ARG A 77 -4.28 -8.38 -4.56
CA ARG A 77 -3.17 -9.32 -4.67
C ARG A 77 -2.20 -8.83 -5.76
N ALA A 78 -1.06 -8.31 -5.32
CA ALA A 78 -0.01 -7.77 -6.18
C ALA A 78 0.94 -8.87 -6.69
N HIS A 79 1.17 -9.90 -5.87
CA HIS A 79 2.12 -10.98 -6.13
C HIS A 79 1.52 -12.35 -5.77
N GLN A 80 2.10 -13.43 -6.29
CA GLN A 80 1.69 -14.81 -5.95
C GLN A 80 2.37 -15.34 -4.68
N GLY A 81 3.28 -14.58 -4.11
CA GLY A 81 3.93 -14.86 -2.83
C GLY A 81 4.23 -13.57 -2.08
N GLY A 82 4.69 -13.73 -0.84
CA GLY A 82 4.94 -12.62 0.06
C GLY A 82 5.78 -11.51 -0.55
N ILE A 83 5.31 -10.29 -0.35
CA ILE A 83 6.07 -9.09 -0.72
C ILE A 83 7.15 -8.91 0.34
N ASN A 84 8.39 -8.75 -0.10
CA ASN A 84 9.51 -8.53 0.80
C ASN A 84 9.70 -7.04 1.09
N GLU A 85 9.44 -6.20 0.09
CA GLU A 85 9.71 -4.76 0.18
C GLU A 85 8.79 -3.97 -0.73
N VAL A 86 8.43 -2.77 -0.25
CA VAL A 86 7.74 -1.74 -1.01
C VAL A 86 8.60 -0.49 -1.00
N ALA A 87 9.05 -0.06 -2.19
CA ALA A 87 9.91 1.10 -2.35
C ALA A 87 9.12 2.23 -3.04
N PRO A 88 8.86 3.36 -2.37
CA PRO A 88 8.25 4.52 -3.02
C PRO A 88 9.19 5.08 -4.10
N LEU A 89 8.62 5.48 -5.22
CA LEU A 89 9.31 6.17 -6.31
C LEU A 89 8.75 7.59 -6.47
N GLU A 90 9.43 8.39 -7.28
CA GLU A 90 8.95 9.72 -7.64
C GLU A 90 7.65 9.67 -8.46
N TYR A 91 6.94 10.80 -8.53
CA TYR A 91 5.76 10.99 -9.37
C TYR A 91 4.56 10.07 -9.09
N GLY A 92 4.44 9.55 -7.87
CA GLY A 92 3.33 8.68 -7.52
C GLY A 92 3.47 7.27 -8.09
N HIS A 93 4.70 6.77 -8.15
CA HIS A 93 4.98 5.37 -8.46
C HIS A 93 5.56 4.66 -7.26
N PHE A 94 5.54 3.33 -7.29
CA PHE A 94 6.26 2.52 -6.31
C PHE A 94 6.63 1.15 -6.88
N LEU A 95 7.63 0.53 -6.26
CA LEU A 95 8.11 -0.80 -6.58
C LEU A 95 7.68 -1.78 -5.50
N THR A 96 7.37 -3.00 -5.92
CA THR A 96 7.25 -4.15 -5.03
C THR A 96 8.18 -5.26 -5.51
N CYS A 97 8.78 -5.98 -4.58
CA CYS A 97 9.52 -7.21 -4.87
C CYS A 97 8.95 -8.36 -4.01
N SER A 98 8.94 -9.57 -4.57
CA SER A 98 8.30 -10.72 -3.94
C SER A 98 9.14 -11.99 -3.99
N VAL A 99 8.85 -12.89 -3.05
CA VAL A 99 9.35 -14.27 -3.04
C VAL A 99 8.94 -15.05 -4.29
N ASP A 100 7.91 -14.61 -5.01
CA ASP A 100 7.50 -15.18 -6.30
C ASP A 100 8.50 -14.96 -7.45
N LYS A 101 9.67 -14.36 -7.15
CA LYS A 101 10.76 -14.04 -8.07
C LYS A 101 10.41 -12.96 -9.07
N THR A 102 9.40 -12.14 -8.77
CA THR A 102 9.02 -11.01 -9.61
C THR A 102 9.13 -9.69 -8.85
N ALA A 103 9.37 -8.64 -9.62
CA ALA A 103 9.20 -7.27 -9.19
C ALA A 103 8.18 -6.58 -10.10
N ALA A 104 7.47 -5.60 -9.55
CA ALA A 104 6.44 -4.87 -10.26
C ALA A 104 6.54 -3.38 -9.95
N VAL A 105 6.34 -2.55 -10.99
CA VAL A 105 6.15 -1.11 -10.88
C VAL A 105 4.65 -0.85 -10.84
N TRP A 106 4.24 0.06 -9.98
CA TRP A 106 2.85 0.43 -9.78
C TRP A 106 2.69 1.94 -9.88
N SER A 107 1.51 2.38 -10.32
CA SER A 107 1.10 3.78 -10.25
C SER A 107 0.07 3.97 -9.15
N THR A 108 0.31 4.93 -8.26
CA THR A 108 -0.65 5.31 -7.21
C THR A 108 -1.86 6.03 -7.79
N THR A 109 -1.72 6.66 -8.96
CA THR A 109 -2.82 7.37 -9.63
C THR A 109 -3.85 6.39 -10.16
N THR A 110 -3.41 5.27 -10.73
CA THR A 110 -4.29 4.28 -11.34
C THR A 110 -4.55 3.08 -10.44
N GLY A 111 -3.75 2.88 -9.38
CA GLY A 111 -3.70 1.66 -8.58
C GLY A 111 -3.33 0.42 -9.41
N GLY A 112 -2.76 0.63 -10.60
CA GLY A 112 -2.48 -0.41 -11.58
C GLY A 112 -0.99 -0.74 -11.64
N ARG A 113 -0.71 -2.00 -11.99
CA ARG A 113 0.64 -2.41 -12.38
C ARG A 113 0.96 -1.76 -13.73
N GLU A 114 2.08 -1.04 -13.78
CA GLU A 114 2.58 -0.51 -15.04
C GLU A 114 3.08 -1.67 -15.89
N PRO A 115 2.70 -1.75 -17.18
CA PRO A 115 3.33 -2.69 -18.09
C PRO A 115 4.80 -2.30 -18.17
N VAL A 116 5.67 -3.19 -17.67
CA VAL A 116 7.09 -3.09 -18.01
C VAL A 116 7.16 -3.45 -19.49
N GLU A 117 7.09 -2.45 -20.37
CA GLU A 117 7.47 -2.65 -21.76
C GLU A 117 8.85 -3.28 -21.73
N ARG A 118 8.96 -4.48 -22.27
CA ARG A 118 10.26 -5.10 -22.49
C ARG A 118 11.04 -4.09 -23.32
N ALA A 119 12.06 -3.48 -22.72
CA ALA A 119 13.18 -2.97 -23.46
C ALA A 119 13.76 -4.19 -24.19
N ALA A 120 13.30 -4.40 -25.42
CA ALA A 120 13.96 -5.29 -26.36
C ALA A 120 15.31 -4.64 -26.62
N TYR A 121 16.32 -5.06 -25.85
CA TYR A 121 17.70 -4.84 -26.22
C TYR A 121 17.93 -5.64 -27.51
N GLY A 122 17.85 -4.93 -28.64
CA GLY A 122 18.32 -5.41 -29.94
C GLY A 122 19.82 -5.24 -30.07
#